data_AF-A0A7R9LJG4-F1
#
_entry.id   AF-A0A7R9LJG4-F1
#
_cell.length_a   1.000
_cell.length_b   1.000
_cell.length_c   1.000
_cell.angle_alpha   90.00
_cell.angle_beta   90.00
_cell.angle_gamma   90.00
#
_symmetry.space_group_name_H-M   'P 1'
#
loop_
_entity.id
_entity.type
_entity.pdbx_description
1 polymer ?
#
loop_
_entity_poly.entity_id
_entity_poly.type
_entity_poly.pdbx_seq_one_letter_code
_entity_poly.pdbx_strand_id
1 'polypeptide(L)'
;MGETLVVYVVLYADDINTIDDKEMDFRLDFYLRHEWNVSQHFCRPYLKKLNEGNIFLNTTEKTAIILKNDFKYFWVPDNISQNSRHKKQIEYKWDVDSTMKDKSALYLNPDLRLLQHSVYVTTGSSDSTSLRVKYSVALATFTFKRQLLNKLSSVYFPSLLVVGLSWLSFWSHDSIGLNPRSCNSVRNVFTFNQRTVR
;
A
#
# COMPACT_ATOMS: atom_id res chain seq x y z
N MET A 1 17.91 34.43 -10.37
CA MET A 1 17.56 33.46 -9.30
C MET A 1 16.44 32.60 -9.88
N GLY A 2 16.68 31.30 -10.07
CA GLY A 2 15.71 30.41 -10.74
C GLY A 2 14.51 30.10 -9.85
N GLU A 3 13.33 30.00 -10.46
CA GLU A 3 12.11 29.54 -9.81
C GLU A 3 12.24 28.05 -9.45
N THR A 4 11.75 27.67 -8.27
CA THR A 4 11.68 26.26 -7.85
C THR A 4 10.62 25.55 -8.68
N LEU A 5 10.97 24.43 -9.30
CA LEU A 5 10.02 23.60 -10.02
C LEU A 5 9.16 22.82 -9.02
N VAL A 6 7.84 23.01 -9.07
CA VAL A 6 6.90 22.21 -8.28
C VAL A 6 6.43 21.03 -9.11
N VAL A 7 6.57 19.83 -8.54
CA VAL A 7 6.10 18.58 -9.14
C VAL A 7 4.96 18.03 -8.30
N TYR A 8 3.79 17.93 -8.90
CA TYR A 8 2.62 17.31 -8.31
C TYR A 8 2.67 15.80 -8.51
N VAL A 9 2.43 15.06 -7.44
CA VAL A 9 2.47 13.60 -7.41
C VAL A 9 1.08 13.07 -7.09
N VAL A 10 0.64 12.10 -7.89
CA VAL A 10 -0.59 11.31 -7.66
C VAL A 10 -0.21 9.84 -7.61
N LEU A 11 -0.67 9.14 -6.57
CA LEU A 11 -0.46 7.70 -6.41
C LEU A 11 -1.79 6.97 -6.59
N TYR A 12 -1.85 6.02 -7.53
CA TYR A 12 -2.95 5.09 -7.65
C TYR A 12 -2.48 3.72 -7.19
N ALA A 13 -3.02 3.22 -6.09
CA ALA A 13 -2.75 1.88 -5.60
C ALA A 13 -3.78 0.91 -6.21
N ASP A 14 -3.28 0.02 -7.07
CA ASP A 14 -4.10 -0.92 -7.86
C ASP A 14 -4.36 -2.22 -7.11
N ASP A 15 -3.31 -2.82 -6.55
CA ASP A 15 -3.40 -4.01 -5.71
C ASP A 15 -2.37 -4.00 -4.57
N ILE A 16 -2.74 -4.59 -3.43
CA ILE A 16 -1.84 -4.86 -2.32
C ILE A 16 -1.79 -6.38 -2.18
N ASN A 17 -0.69 -6.91 -2.68
CA ASN A 17 -0.38 -8.32 -2.67
C ASN A 17 0.08 -8.79 -1.27
N THR A 18 0.52 -10.05 -1.21
CA THR A 18 1.02 -10.76 -0.01
C THR A 18 1.64 -9.84 1.04
N ILE A 19 0.99 -9.78 2.20
CA ILE A 19 1.52 -9.15 3.42
C ILE A 19 2.20 -10.26 4.22
N ASP A 20 3.50 -10.15 4.40
CA ASP A 20 4.30 -11.05 5.22
C ASP A 20 4.53 -10.42 6.59
N ASP A 21 3.94 -11.02 7.63
CA ASP A 21 4.07 -10.55 9.01
C ASP A 21 5.39 -10.97 9.67
N LYS A 22 6.10 -11.96 9.11
CA LYS A 22 7.40 -12.42 9.60
C LYS A 22 8.53 -11.55 9.08
N GLU A 23 8.50 -11.26 7.79
CA GLU A 23 9.51 -10.43 7.12
C GLU A 23 9.19 -8.94 7.16
N MET A 24 8.03 -8.55 7.71
CA MET A 24 7.53 -7.17 7.77
C MET A 24 7.46 -6.48 6.39
N ASP A 25 7.22 -7.27 5.35
CA ASP A 25 7.22 -6.81 3.96
C ASP A 25 5.82 -6.94 3.35
N PHE A 26 5.53 -6.06 2.40
CA PHE A 26 4.32 -6.13 1.58
C PHE A 26 4.64 -5.78 0.14
N ARG A 27 3.83 -6.32 -0.77
CA ARG A 27 3.92 -6.01 -2.20
C ARG A 27 2.78 -5.07 -2.60
N LEU A 28 3.11 -4.03 -3.33
CA LEU A 28 2.17 -3.02 -3.80
C LEU A 28 2.33 -2.86 -5.31
N ASP A 29 1.23 -3.04 -6.03
CA ASP A 29 1.13 -2.70 -7.45
C ASP A 29 0.46 -1.33 -7.55
N PHE A 30 1.19 -0.38 -8.14
CA PHE A 30 0.76 1.02 -8.17
C PHE A 30 1.12 1.70 -9.48
N TYR A 31 0.33 2.72 -9.82
CA TYR A 31 0.65 3.68 -10.87
C TYR A 31 0.96 5.03 -10.22
N LEU A 32 2.10 5.60 -10.62
CA LEU A 32 2.53 6.91 -10.17
C LEU A 32 2.39 7.90 -11.32
N ARG A 33 1.72 9.03 -11.07
CA ARG A 33 1.62 10.13 -12.02
C ARG A 33 2.33 11.36 -11.47
N HIS A 34 3.12 11.98 -12.33
CA HIS A 34 3.80 13.24 -12.07
C HIS A 34 3.26 14.31 -13.02
N GLU A 35 3.01 15.50 -12.47
CA GLU A 35 2.58 16.65 -13.24
C GLU A 35 3.40 17.87 -12.83
N TRP A 36 3.94 18.60 -13.81
CA TRP A 36 4.73 19.80 -13.55
C TRP A 36 4.58 20.81 -14.69
N ASN A 37 4.62 22.09 -14.33
CA ASN A 37 4.59 23.18 -15.30
C ASN A 37 6.01 23.67 -15.58
N VAL A 38 6.37 23.76 -16.87
CA VAL A 38 7.69 24.16 -17.33
C VAL A 38 7.65 25.58 -17.88
N SER A 39 8.61 26.42 -17.49
CA SER A 39 8.74 27.77 -18.06
C SER A 39 8.93 27.75 -19.59
N GLN A 40 8.38 28.76 -20.27
CA GLN A 40 8.44 28.88 -21.73
C GLN A 40 9.87 28.82 -22.28
N HIS A 41 10.87 29.29 -21.52
CA HIS A 41 12.27 29.24 -21.93
C HIS A 41 12.78 27.82 -22.17
N PHE A 42 12.41 26.88 -21.30
CA PHE A 42 12.77 25.46 -21.46
C PHE A 42 11.83 24.74 -22.43
N CYS A 43 10.59 25.21 -22.61
CA CYS A 43 9.61 24.61 -23.52
C CYS A 43 10.01 24.74 -25.01
N ARG A 44 10.54 25.91 -25.43
CA ARG A 44 10.93 26.14 -26.84
C ARG A 44 11.89 25.09 -27.43
N PRO A 45 13.02 24.74 -26.78
CA PRO A 45 13.91 23.72 -27.32
C PRO A 45 13.29 22.31 -27.35
N TYR A 46 12.38 21.99 -26.42
CA TYR A 46 11.64 20.73 -26.42
C TYR A 46 10.69 20.64 -27.61
N LEU A 47 9.92 21.71 -27.89
CA LEU A 47 9.02 21.78 -29.06
C LEU A 47 9.78 21.70 -30.38
N LYS A 48 10.95 22.35 -30.48
CA LYS A 48 11.78 22.28 -31.69
C LYS A 48 12.23 20.85 -31.99
N LYS A 49 12.72 20.12 -30.98
CA LYS A 49 13.13 18.71 -31.13
C LYS A 49 11.95 17.79 -31.49
N LEU A 50 10.76 18.07 -30.94
CA LEU A 50 9.55 17.32 -31.27
C LEU A 50 9.12 17.49 -32.71
N ASN A 51 9.13 18.74 -33.21
CA ASN A 51 8.77 19.06 -34.59
C ASN A 51 9.79 18.50 -35.59
N GLU A 52 11.09 18.52 -35.26
CA GLU A 52 12.14 17.95 -36.11
C GLU A 52 12.09 16.42 -36.16
N GLY A 53 11.59 15.76 -35.12
CA GLY A 53 11.57 14.30 -34.99
C GLY A 53 10.31 13.60 -35.51
N ASN A 54 9.22 14.32 -35.86
CA ASN A 54 7.90 13.73 -36.15
C ASN A 54 7.41 12.74 -35.07
N ILE A 55 7.66 13.06 -33.80
CA ILE A 55 7.47 12.13 -32.65
C ILE A 55 6.00 12.09 -32.15
N PHE A 56 5.10 12.87 -32.75
CA PHE A 56 3.71 12.91 -32.33
C PHE A 56 2.92 11.70 -32.83
N LEU A 57 2.44 10.84 -31.91
CA LEU A 57 1.52 9.75 -32.24
C LEU A 57 0.08 10.22 -32.51
N ASN A 58 -0.36 11.21 -31.73
CA ASN A 58 -1.67 11.82 -31.84
C ASN A 58 -1.59 13.22 -31.20
N THR A 59 -1.88 14.25 -31.99
CA THR A 59 -1.82 15.65 -31.55
C THR A 59 -3.23 16.19 -31.52
N THR A 60 -3.74 16.46 -30.32
CA THR A 60 -4.84 17.43 -30.19
C THR A 60 -4.23 18.82 -30.05
N GLU A 61 -5.03 19.88 -30.13
CA GLU A 61 -4.53 21.27 -30.06
C GLU A 61 -3.68 21.58 -28.81
N LYS A 62 -3.78 20.77 -27.73
CA LYS A 62 -3.13 21.05 -26.44
C LYS A 62 -2.39 19.86 -25.82
N THR A 63 -2.54 18.64 -26.33
CA THR A 63 -1.87 17.47 -25.77
C THR A 63 -1.18 16.64 -26.86
N ALA A 64 -0.01 16.12 -26.50
CA ALA A 64 0.83 15.30 -27.35
C ALA A 64 1.20 14.02 -26.60
N ILE A 65 1.04 12.87 -27.25
CA ILE A 65 1.49 11.59 -26.73
C ILE A 65 2.87 11.30 -27.32
N ILE A 66 3.84 11.03 -26.44
CA ILE A 66 5.25 10.79 -26.79
C ILE A 66 5.58 9.33 -26.49
N LEU A 67 6.34 8.68 -27.39
CA LEU A 67 6.85 7.32 -27.13
C LEU A 67 7.92 7.31 -26.04
N LYS A 68 8.01 6.17 -25.35
CA LYS A 68 9.06 5.89 -24.37
C LYS A 68 10.49 6.13 -24.90
N ASN A 69 10.75 5.84 -26.18
CA ASN A 69 12.09 5.98 -26.78
C ASN A 69 12.57 7.44 -26.87
N ASP A 70 11.63 8.39 -26.88
CA ASP A 70 11.90 9.81 -27.06
C ASP A 70 11.97 10.57 -25.73
N PHE A 71 11.66 9.92 -24.61
CA PHE A 71 11.80 10.51 -23.27
C PHE A 71 13.23 10.95 -22.94
N LYS A 72 14.25 10.39 -23.61
CA LYS A 72 15.65 10.84 -23.49
C LYS A 72 15.88 12.31 -23.85
N TYR A 73 14.97 12.91 -24.62
CA TYR A 73 15.08 14.32 -25.02
C TYR A 73 14.51 15.29 -24.00
N PHE A 74 13.78 14.79 -23.01
CA PHE A 74 13.09 15.58 -21.99
C PHE A 74 13.69 15.32 -20.62
N TRP A 75 13.69 16.35 -19.79
CA TRP A 75 13.96 16.13 -18.38
C TRP A 75 12.72 15.56 -17.69
N VAL A 76 12.90 14.46 -16.98
CA VAL A 76 11.88 13.79 -16.15
C VAL A 76 12.38 13.78 -14.71
N PRO A 77 11.53 14.08 -13.70
CA PRO A 77 11.94 14.03 -12.31
C PRO A 77 12.27 12.60 -11.87
N ASP A 78 13.39 12.46 -11.15
CA ASP A 78 13.78 11.19 -10.52
C ASP A 78 12.83 10.85 -9.37
N ASN A 79 12.48 9.57 -9.23
CA ASN A 79 11.54 9.08 -8.22
C ASN A 79 12.22 8.51 -6.96
N ILE A 80 13.54 8.29 -6.99
CA ILE A 80 14.29 7.72 -5.86
C ILE A 80 14.88 8.85 -5.00
N SER A 81 14.50 8.88 -3.73
CA SER A 81 14.89 9.92 -2.76
C SER A 81 16.40 10.10 -2.61
N GLN A 82 17.18 9.02 -2.75
CA GLN A 82 18.64 9.04 -2.59
C GLN A 82 19.40 9.82 -3.66
N ASN A 83 18.80 10.01 -4.85
CA ASN A 83 19.39 10.77 -5.97
C ASN A 83 18.56 12.00 -6.36
N SER A 84 17.61 12.41 -5.51
CA SER A 84 16.73 13.54 -5.80
C SER A 84 17.49 14.86 -5.88
N ARG A 85 17.00 15.85 -6.65
CA ARG A 85 17.64 17.18 -6.72
C ARG A 85 17.40 17.98 -5.45
N HIS A 86 18.25 18.98 -5.20
CA HIS A 86 18.12 19.90 -4.08
C HIS A 86 16.71 20.50 -3.98
N LYS A 87 16.18 20.64 -2.75
CA LYS A 87 14.87 21.28 -2.48
C LYS A 87 14.73 22.68 -3.08
N LYS A 88 15.85 23.41 -3.24
CA LYS A 88 15.86 24.74 -3.86
C LYS A 88 15.57 24.69 -5.37
N GLN A 89 15.70 23.54 -6.01
CA GLN A 89 15.43 23.35 -7.43
C GLN A 89 14.09 22.64 -7.67
N ILE A 90 13.76 21.63 -6.85
CA ILE A 90 12.56 20.81 -7.02
C ILE A 90 11.85 20.65 -5.68
N GLU A 91 10.53 20.87 -5.69
CA GLU A 91 9.63 20.62 -4.57
C GLU A 91 8.53 19.65 -4.99
N TYR A 92 8.41 18.52 -4.29
CA TYR A 92 7.34 17.55 -4.52
C TYR A 92 6.14 17.89 -3.65
N LYS A 93 4.95 17.93 -4.25
CA LYS A 93 3.69 18.15 -3.56
C LYS A 93 2.69 17.07 -3.96
N TRP A 94 1.87 16.65 -3.01
CA TRP A 94 0.71 15.84 -3.33
C TRP A 94 -0.31 16.71 -4.08
N ASP A 95 -0.87 16.17 -5.16
CA ASP A 95 -1.96 16.83 -5.89
C ASP A 95 -3.27 16.72 -5.08
N VAL A 96 -3.39 17.58 -4.08
CA VAL A 96 -4.56 17.65 -3.20
C VAL A 96 -5.46 18.76 -3.73
N ASP A 97 -6.59 18.38 -4.30
CA ASP A 97 -7.64 19.32 -4.67
C ASP A 97 -8.28 19.88 -3.39
N SER A 98 -7.86 21.09 -3.00
CA SER A 98 -8.29 21.76 -1.78
C SER A 98 -9.78 22.12 -1.76
N THR A 99 -10.51 21.94 -2.88
CA THR A 99 -11.93 22.25 -3.01
C THR A 99 -12.86 21.06 -2.69
N MET A 100 -12.33 19.84 -2.57
CA MET A 100 -13.11 18.64 -2.19
C MET A 100 -12.54 18.02 -0.91
N LYS A 101 -13.36 17.98 0.15
CA LYS A 101 -13.02 17.43 1.49
C LYS A 101 -12.56 15.96 1.52
N ASP A 102 -12.59 15.25 0.38
CA ASP A 102 -12.41 13.80 0.31
C ASP A 102 -11.60 13.34 -0.91
N LYS A 103 -10.87 14.24 -1.58
CA LYS A 103 -9.90 13.87 -2.63
C LYS A 103 -8.49 13.96 -2.09
N SER A 104 -8.01 12.84 -1.58
CA SER A 104 -6.58 12.65 -1.38
C SER A 104 -5.91 12.52 -2.76
N ALA A 105 -4.66 12.97 -2.90
CA ALA A 105 -3.81 12.70 -4.08
C ALA A 105 -3.50 11.20 -4.29
N LEU A 106 -4.23 10.36 -3.57
CA LEU A 106 -4.05 8.94 -3.45
C LEU A 106 -5.40 8.26 -3.68
N TYR A 107 -5.44 7.48 -4.76
CA TYR A 107 -6.60 6.72 -5.16
C TYR A 107 -6.33 5.26 -4.84
N LEU A 108 -7.15 4.68 -3.96
CA LEU A 108 -7.14 3.25 -3.69
C LEU A 108 -8.22 2.60 -4.55
N ASN A 109 -7.87 1.51 -5.23
CA ASN A 109 -8.84 0.71 -5.96
C ASN A 109 -10.00 0.31 -5.01
N PRO A 110 -11.27 0.66 -5.30
CA PRO A 110 -12.40 0.29 -4.43
C PRO A 110 -12.63 -1.22 -4.37
N ASP A 111 -12.17 -1.96 -5.37
CA ASP A 111 -12.29 -3.42 -5.45
C ASP A 111 -11.15 -4.16 -4.74
N LEU A 112 -10.28 -3.44 -4.02
CA LEU A 112 -9.15 -3.99 -3.30
C LEU A 112 -9.62 -4.86 -2.12
N ARG A 113 -9.79 -6.16 -2.38
CA ARG A 113 -10.29 -7.14 -1.41
C ARG A 113 -9.14 -7.81 -0.67
N LEU A 114 -8.67 -7.15 0.38
CA LEU A 114 -7.75 -7.76 1.33
C LEU A 114 -8.53 -8.68 2.30
N LEU A 115 -8.37 -10.00 2.17
CA LEU A 115 -9.10 -11.00 2.96
C LEU A 115 -8.88 -10.92 4.48
N GLN A 116 -7.78 -10.29 4.94
CA GLN A 116 -7.35 -10.32 6.34
C GLN A 116 -7.10 -8.94 6.95
N HIS A 117 -7.07 -7.87 6.16
CA HIS A 117 -6.68 -6.53 6.61
C HIS A 117 -7.55 -5.46 5.94
N SER A 118 -7.92 -4.40 6.67
CA SER A 118 -8.38 -3.15 6.07
C SER A 118 -7.20 -2.19 5.96
N VAL A 119 -7.11 -1.47 4.85
CA VAL A 119 -6.02 -0.52 4.60
C VAL A 119 -6.54 0.91 4.70
N TYR A 120 -5.80 1.71 5.46
CA TYR A 120 -5.95 3.15 5.50
C TYR A 120 -4.66 3.77 4.99
N VAL A 121 -4.77 4.79 4.16
CA VAL A 121 -3.60 5.44 3.58
C VAL A 121 -3.62 6.90 3.92
N THR A 122 -2.46 7.42 4.34
CA THR A 122 -2.28 8.83 4.65
C THR A 122 -1.13 9.40 3.85
N THR A 123 -1.32 10.60 3.31
CA THR A 123 -0.29 11.32 2.56
C THR A 123 0.34 12.38 3.45
N GLY A 124 1.67 12.45 3.43
CA GLY A 124 2.44 13.49 4.10
C GLY A 124 3.55 14.04 3.21
N SER A 125 3.99 15.25 3.52
CA SER A 125 5.20 15.83 2.92
C SER A 125 6.25 16.01 4.01
N SER A 126 7.48 15.58 3.74
CA SER A 126 8.61 15.73 4.66
C SER A 126 9.82 16.27 3.92
N ASP A 127 10.73 16.89 4.69
CA ASP A 127 12.04 17.31 4.20
C ASP A 127 13.08 16.33 4.74
N SER A 128 13.85 15.70 3.85
CA SER A 128 14.99 14.88 4.25
C SER A 128 16.28 15.68 4.10
N THR A 129 17.22 15.49 5.01
CA THR A 129 18.56 16.07 4.90
C THR A 129 19.58 14.96 4.79
N SER A 130 20.33 14.91 3.68
CA SER A 130 21.45 13.98 3.48
C SER A 130 22.66 14.76 2.98
N LEU A 131 23.85 14.45 3.52
CA LEU A 131 25.11 15.10 3.14
C LEU A 131 25.04 16.65 3.13
N ARG A 132 24.38 17.25 4.14
CA ARG A 132 24.13 18.71 4.29
C ARG A 132 23.24 19.33 3.20
N VAL A 133 22.59 18.52 2.38
CA VAL A 133 21.62 18.94 1.38
C VAL A 133 20.22 18.62 1.85
N LYS A 134 19.29 19.57 1.69
CA LYS A 134 17.86 19.36 1.90
C LYS A 134 17.18 18.91 0.62
N TYR A 135 16.35 17.88 0.72
CA TYR A 135 15.52 17.33 -0.34
C TYR A 135 14.06 17.39 0.07
N SER A 136 13.18 17.56 -0.90
CA SER A 136 11.72 17.49 -0.70
C SER A 136 11.28 16.05 -0.95
N VAL A 137 10.49 15.49 -0.02
CA VAL A 137 10.02 14.09 -0.11
C VAL A 137 8.50 14.04 0.10
N ALA A 138 7.80 13.43 -0.85
CA ALA A 138 6.40 13.05 -0.71
C ALA A 138 6.33 11.62 -0.15
N LEU A 139 5.65 11.43 0.99
CA LEU A 139 5.57 10.16 1.70
C LEU A 139 4.12 9.69 1.79
N ALA A 140 3.87 8.44 1.41
CA ALA A 140 2.58 7.77 1.58
C ALA A 140 2.73 6.68 2.64
N THR A 141 1.94 6.76 3.70
CA THR A 141 1.96 5.80 4.81
C THR A 141 0.75 4.88 4.71
N PHE A 142 1.00 3.60 4.57
CA PHE A 142 -0.04 2.56 4.56
C PHE A 142 -0.20 1.99 5.98
N THR A 143 -1.41 2.07 6.53
CA THR A 143 -1.76 1.53 7.84
C THR A 143 -2.70 0.34 7.66
N PHE A 144 -2.18 -0.85 7.97
CA PHE A 144 -2.93 -2.10 7.89
C PHE A 144 -3.60 -2.40 9.23
N LYS A 145 -4.93 -2.58 9.23
CA LYS A 145 -5.70 -3.02 10.41
C LYS A 145 -6.23 -4.42 10.18
N ARG A 146 -5.81 -5.37 11.03
CA ARG A 146 -6.18 -6.78 10.90
C ARG A 146 -7.65 -7.03 11.24
N GLN A 147 -8.35 -7.76 10.36
CA GLN A 147 -9.71 -8.23 10.57
C GLN A 147 -9.67 -9.63 11.20
N LEU A 148 -9.93 -9.70 12.50
CA LEU A 148 -9.74 -10.94 13.29
C LEU A 148 -10.95 -11.89 13.25
N LEU A 149 -12.13 -11.41 12.90
CA LEU A 149 -13.41 -12.12 13.09
C LEU A 149 -13.47 -13.49 12.40
N ASN A 150 -12.98 -13.60 11.16
CA ASN A 150 -13.02 -14.87 10.42
C ASN A 150 -12.04 -15.91 10.99
N LYS A 151 -10.88 -15.48 11.51
CA LYS A 151 -9.89 -16.38 12.14
C LYS A 151 -10.31 -16.78 13.56
N LEU A 152 -10.95 -15.89 14.31
CA LEU A 152 -11.40 -16.18 15.67
C LEU A 152 -12.50 -17.27 15.68
N SER A 153 -13.46 -17.22 14.75
CA SER A 153 -14.52 -18.24 14.70
C SER A 153 -13.95 -19.65 14.50
N SER A 154 -12.99 -19.82 13.60
CA SER A 154 -12.43 -21.15 13.30
C SER A 154 -11.58 -21.75 14.43
N VAL A 155 -10.96 -20.91 15.28
CA VAL A 155 -10.03 -21.39 16.32
C VAL A 155 -10.69 -21.46 17.70
N TYR A 156 -11.48 -20.45 18.05
CA TYR A 156 -12.05 -20.33 19.39
C TYR A 156 -13.34 -21.12 19.54
N PHE A 157 -14.17 -21.19 18.51
CA PHE A 157 -15.42 -21.98 18.54
C PHE A 157 -15.19 -23.47 18.88
N PRO A 158 -14.28 -24.20 18.21
CA PRO A 158 -14.01 -25.58 18.57
C PRO A 158 -13.32 -25.72 19.93
N SER A 159 -12.50 -24.76 20.35
CA SER A 159 -11.85 -24.78 21.66
C SER A 159 -12.87 -24.60 22.80
N LEU A 160 -13.84 -23.69 22.61
CA LEU A 160 -14.96 -23.48 23.54
C LEU A 160 -15.86 -24.71 23.62
N LEU A 161 -16.12 -25.39 22.50
CA LEU A 161 -16.86 -26.65 22.48
C LEU A 161 -16.13 -27.76 23.25
N VAL A 162 -14.81 -27.89 23.11
CA VAL A 162 -14.03 -28.89 23.87
C VAL A 162 -14.12 -28.62 25.38
N VAL A 163 -14.00 -27.35 25.79
CA VAL A 163 -14.17 -26.97 27.21
C VAL A 163 -15.59 -27.25 27.71
N GLY A 164 -16.61 -26.92 26.91
CA GLY A 164 -18.01 -27.20 27.23
C GLY A 164 -18.31 -28.70 27.37
N LEU A 165 -17.83 -29.52 26.43
CA LEU A 165 -17.97 -30.99 26.47
C LEU A 165 -17.20 -31.61 27.65
N SER A 166 -16.08 -31.00 28.05
CA SER A 166 -15.35 -31.41 29.25
C SER A 166 -16.20 -31.21 30.51
N TRP A 167 -16.91 -30.08 30.62
CA TRP A 167 -17.79 -29.82 31.76
C TRP A 167 -19.01 -30.74 31.78
N LEU A 168 -19.57 -31.11 30.62
CA LEU A 168 -20.68 -32.09 30.59
C LEU A 168 -20.31 -33.45 31.22
N SER A 169 -19.02 -33.79 31.29
CA SER A 169 -18.55 -35.00 32.00
C SER A 169 -18.73 -34.93 33.52
N PHE A 170 -18.87 -33.74 34.10
CA PHE A 170 -19.21 -33.55 35.52
C PHE A 170 -20.63 -34.02 35.84
N TRP A 171 -21.55 -33.88 34.88
CA TRP A 171 -22.97 -34.17 35.09
C TRP A 171 -23.36 -35.61 34.76
N SER A 172 -22.50 -36.36 34.05
CA SER A 172 -22.74 -37.78 33.78
C SER A 172 -22.47 -38.60 35.05
N HIS A 173 -23.53 -39.24 35.57
CA HIS A 173 -23.49 -40.09 36.74
C HIS A 173 -23.03 -41.51 36.37
N ASP A 174 -22.15 -42.11 37.18
CA ASP A 174 -21.60 -43.44 36.95
C ASP A 174 -22.70 -44.51 37.00
N SER A 175 -23.06 -45.04 35.85
CA SER A 175 -24.06 -46.13 35.72
C SER A 175 -23.48 -47.40 35.10
N ILE A 176 -22.24 -47.39 34.61
CA ILE A 176 -21.59 -48.55 33.99
C ILE A 176 -20.11 -48.54 34.39
N GLY A 177 -19.61 -49.66 34.94
CA GLY A 177 -18.30 -49.83 35.59
C GLY A 177 -17.03 -49.67 34.74
N LEU A 178 -17.04 -48.76 33.76
CA LEU A 178 -15.88 -48.25 33.04
C LEU A 178 -15.80 -46.75 33.32
N ASN A 179 -14.76 -46.25 33.98
CA ASN A 179 -14.60 -44.84 34.38
C ASN A 179 -14.68 -43.88 33.16
N PRO A 180 -15.84 -43.31 32.81
CA PRO A 180 -16.02 -42.57 31.55
C PRO A 180 -15.26 -41.25 31.58
N ARG A 181 -15.03 -40.73 32.79
CA ARG A 181 -14.31 -39.48 33.07
C ARG A 181 -12.85 -39.53 32.64
N SER A 182 -12.18 -40.67 32.80
CA SER A 182 -10.78 -40.85 32.41
C SER A 182 -10.62 -40.85 30.88
N CYS A 183 -11.47 -41.60 30.16
CA CYS A 183 -11.42 -41.67 28.71
C CYS A 183 -11.77 -40.32 28.03
N ASN A 184 -12.76 -39.59 28.53
CA ASN A 184 -13.14 -38.30 27.95
C ASN A 184 -12.09 -37.21 28.20
N SER A 185 -11.46 -37.21 29.39
CA SER A 185 -10.37 -36.28 29.70
C SER A 185 -9.16 -36.51 28.79
N VAL A 186 -8.72 -37.76 28.63
CA VAL A 186 -7.60 -38.11 27.73
C VAL A 186 -7.93 -37.75 26.28
N ARG A 187 -9.15 -38.05 25.80
CA ARG A 187 -9.58 -37.71 24.44
C ARG A 187 -9.57 -36.20 24.18
N ASN A 188 -10.04 -35.39 25.12
CA ASN A 188 -10.08 -33.93 24.99
C ASN A 188 -8.67 -33.29 24.98
N VAL A 189 -7.72 -33.85 25.74
CA VAL A 189 -6.31 -33.41 25.71
C VAL A 189 -5.65 -33.75 24.37
N PHE A 190 -5.93 -34.94 23.82
CA PHE A 190 -5.41 -35.33 22.51
C PHE A 190 -5.99 -34.49 21.36
N THR A 191 -7.29 -34.17 21.38
CA THR A 191 -7.90 -33.29 20.35
C THR A 191 -7.41 -31.84 20.43
N PHE A 192 -7.03 -31.36 21.62
CA PHE A 192 -6.41 -30.04 21.76
C PHE A 192 -4.99 -30.03 21.20
N ASN A 193 -4.15 -31.02 21.56
CA ASN A 193 -2.76 -31.10 21.11
C ASN A 193 -2.61 -31.37 19.61
N GLN A 194 -3.52 -32.13 18.98
CA GLN A 194 -3.46 -32.35 17.53
C GLN A 194 -3.82 -31.10 16.70
N ARG A 195 -4.51 -30.11 17.29
CA ARG A 195 -4.84 -28.86 16.60
C ARG A 195 -3.77 -27.77 16.73
N THR A 196 -2.94 -27.81 17.77
CA THR A 196 -1.84 -26.84 17.97
C THR A 196 -0.59 -27.16 17.16
N VAL A 197 -0.47 -28.38 16.62
CA VAL A 197 0.72 -28.85 15.87
C VAL A 197 0.55 -28.71 14.34
N ARG A 198 -0.58 -28.17 13.84
CA ARG A 198 -0.78 -27.86 12.42
C ARG A 198 -0.76 -26.36 12.14
#